data_AF-A0A2S7JUM8-F1
#
_entry.id   AF-A0A2S7JUM8-F1
#
_cell.length_a   1.000
_cell.length_b   1.000
_cell.length_c   1.000
_cell.angle_alpha   90.00
_cell.angle_beta   90.00
_cell.angle_gamma   90.00
#
_symmetry.space_group_name_H-M   'P 1'
#
loop_
_entity.id
_entity.type
_entity.pdbx_description
1 polymer ?
#
loop_
_entity_poly.entity_id
_entity_poly.type
_entity_poly.pdbx_seq_one_letter_code
_entity_poly.pdbx_strand_id
1 'polypeptide(L)' 'MKAWIDLFSTDYGLMSVAVIVFILAMAVYFLRVFLGLMDETGKSTHE' A
#
# COMPACT_ATOMS: atom_id res chain seq x y z
N MET A 1 22.39 -14.01 -0.79
CA MET A 1 21.44 -14.77 -1.64
C MET A 1 20.52 -15.72 -0.87
N LYS A 2 20.86 -16.16 0.36
CA LYS A 2 19.98 -17.04 1.17
C LYS A 2 18.76 -16.33 1.77
N ALA A 3 18.93 -15.07 2.21
CA ALA A 3 17.88 -14.28 2.85
C ALA A 3 16.64 -14.03 1.97
N TRP A 4 16.83 -13.85 0.65
CA TRP A 4 15.70 -13.69 -0.29
C TRP A 4 14.92 -15.00 -0.44
N ILE A 5 15.61 -16.14 -0.44
CA ILE A 5 15.00 -17.47 -0.54
C ILE A 5 14.28 -17.82 0.76
N ASP A 6 14.88 -17.52 1.92
CA ASP A 6 14.24 -17.69 3.23
C ASP A 6 13.00 -16.78 3.38
N LEU A 7 12.99 -15.60 2.74
CA LEU A 7 11.82 -14.70 2.78
C LEU A 7 10.60 -15.26 2.04
N PHE A 8 10.80 -16.08 1.00
CA PHE A 8 9.69 -16.66 0.23
C PHE A 8 9.44 -18.14 0.53
N SER A 9 10.42 -18.84 1.10
CA SER A 9 10.37 -20.30 1.30
C SER A 9 10.08 -20.72 2.74
N THR A 10 10.16 -19.80 3.71
CA THR A 10 9.85 -20.07 5.12
C THR A 10 8.49 -19.49 5.49
N ASP A 11 7.72 -20.18 6.33
CA ASP A 11 6.39 -19.73 6.77
C ASP A 11 6.39 -18.31 7.39
N TYR A 12 7.47 -17.95 8.08
CA TYR A 12 7.69 -16.61 8.64
C TYR A 12 7.96 -15.53 7.58
N GLY A 13 8.65 -15.91 6.50
CA GLY A 13 8.95 -15.03 5.39
C GLY A 13 7.67 -14.70 4.62
N LEU A 14 6.85 -15.71 4.33
CA LEU A 14 5.58 -15.54 3.62
C LEU A 14 4.60 -14.65 4.41
N MET A 15 4.55 -14.82 5.75
CA MET A 15 3.77 -13.94 6.64
C MET A 15 4.28 -12.49 6.60
N SER A 16 5.59 -12.27 6.59
CA SER A 16 6.17 -10.92 6.46
C SER A 16 5.85 -10.30 5.10
N VAL A 17 5.93 -11.08 4.01
CA VAL A 17 5.56 -10.62 2.66
C VAL A 17 4.09 -10.23 2.59
N ALA A 18 3.19 -11.01 3.21
CA ALA A 18 1.76 -10.68 3.26
C ALA A 18 1.50 -9.33 3.95
N VAL A 19 2.19 -9.06 5.07
CA VAL A 19 2.09 -7.77 5.77
C VAL A 19 2.66 -6.63 4.93
N ILE A 20 3.80 -6.83 4.26
CA ILE A 20 4.40 -5.81 3.38
C ILE A 20 3.43 -5.46 2.24
N VAL A 21 2.85 -6.46 1.58
CA VAL A 21 1.86 -6.25 0.51
C VAL A 21 0.62 -5.52 1.04
N PHE A 22 0.15 -5.88 2.23
CA PHE A 22 -0.98 -5.20 2.87
C PHE A 22 -0.70 -3.72 3.15
N ILE A 23 0.48 -3.39 3.70
CA ILE A 23 0.88 -2.01 3.96
C ILE A 23 0.98 -1.21 2.66
N LEU A 24 1.56 -1.79 1.60
CA LEU A 24 1.63 -1.14 0.28
C LEU A 24 0.24 -0.89 -0.32
N ALA A 25 -0.66 -1.86 -0.22
CA ALA A 25 -2.05 -1.70 -0.67
C ALA A 25 -2.76 -0.57 0.10
N MET A 26 -2.58 -0.51 1.42
CA MET A 26 -3.11 0.56 2.26
C MET A 26 -2.50 1.92 1.93
N ALA A 27 -1.20 2.00 1.67
CA ALA A 27 -0.55 3.25 1.27
C ALA A 27 -1.14 3.78 -0.04
N VAL A 28 -1.33 2.92 -1.06
CA VAL A 28 -1.96 3.31 -2.33
C VAL A 28 -3.42 3.72 -2.13
N TYR A 29 -4.17 2.98 -1.31
CA TYR A 29 -5.56 3.31 -0.99
C TYR A 29 -5.67 4.71 -0.36
N PHE A 30 -4.86 4.98 0.67
CA PHE A 30 -4.84 6.30 1.31
C PHE A 30 -4.44 7.38 0.31
N LEU A 31 -3.37 7.21 -0.46
CA LEU A 31 -2.98 8.19 -1.48
C LEU A 31 -4.12 8.48 -2.47
N ARG A 32 -4.84 7.46 -2.93
CA ARG A 32 -5.98 7.63 -3.84
C ARG A 32 -7.12 8.39 -3.16
N VAL A 33 -7.45 8.07 -1.91
CA VAL A 33 -8.49 8.76 -1.14
C VAL A 33 -8.09 10.22 -0.93
N PHE A 34 -6.87 10.50 -0.47
CA PHE A 34 -6.37 11.85 -0.27
C PHE A 34 -6.35 12.68 -1.56
N LEU A 35 -5.88 12.11 -2.68
CA LEU A 35 -5.91 12.77 -3.98
C LEU A 35 -7.34 12.98 -4.48
N GLY A 36 -8.23 12.01 -4.28
CA GLY A 36 -9.65 12.10 -4.63
C GLY A 36 -10.38 13.19 -3.86
N LEU A 37 -10.20 13.26 -2.53
CA LEU A 37 -10.77 14.33 -1.71
C LEU A 37 -10.25 15.71 -2.12
N MET A 38 -8.98 15.85 -2.49
CA MET A 38 -8.45 17.13 -2.99
C MET A 38 -9.08 17.55 -4.32
N ASP A 39 -9.32 16.61 -5.25
CA ASP A 39 -10.00 16.90 -6.51
C ASP A 39 -11.46 17.34 -6.28
N GLU A 40 -12.16 16.68 -5.35
CA GLU A 40 -13.54 17.02 -4.97
C GLU A 40 -13.62 18.40 -4.29
N THR A 41 -12.67 18.71 -3.42
CA THR A 41 -12.61 20.01 -2.72
C THR A 41 -12.25 21.13 -3.70
N GLY A 42 -11.30 20.92 -4.61
CA GLY A 42 -10.89 21.89 -5.62
C GLY A 42 -11.99 22.23 -6.62
N LYS A 43 -12.86 21.27 -6.95
CA LYS A 43 -14.04 21.49 -7.80
C LYS A 43 -15.10 22.35 -7.13
N SER A 44 -15.34 22.16 -5.82
CA SER A 44 -16.36 22.92 -5.08
C SER A 44 -16.03 24.41 -4.87
N THR A 45 -14.77 24.81 -5.05
CA THR A 45 -14.32 26.21 -4.92
C THR A 45 -14.37 26.99 -6.24
N HIS A 46 -14.65 26.30 -7.36
CA HIS A 46 -14.73 26.90 -8.70
C HIS A 46 -16.13 26.88 -9.33
N GLU A 47 -17.17 26.54 -8.56
CA GLU A 47 -18.58 26.79 -8.90
C GLU A 47 -19.14 27.97 -8.08
#